data_AF-A0A7W0FBJ3-F1
#
_entry.id   AF-A0A7W0FBJ3-F1
#
_cell.length_a   1.000
_cell.length_b   1.000
_cell.length_c   1.000
_cell.angle_alpha   90.00
_cell.angle_beta   90.00
_cell.angle_gamma   90.00
#
_symmetry.space_group_name_H-M   'P 1'
#
loop_
_entity.id
_entity.type
_entity.pdbx_description
1 polymer ?
#
loop_
_entity_poly.entity_id
_entity_poly.type
_entity_poly.pdbx_seq_one_letter_code
_entity_poly.pdbx_strand_id
1 'polypeptide(L)'
;MRRKKDSSLRIMKKKYLSEVPVLSIIGVKTKAYGHFVALTKQAGKIYCIGDPLNGRLLLTESEFSDLYEFTGFVMHVKKREI
;
A
#
# COMPACT_ATOMS: atom_id res chain seq x y z
N MET A 1 30.84 -3.99 -1.02
CA MET A 1 29.70 -4.93 -1.19
C MET A 1 28.56 -4.21 -1.92
N ARG A 2 28.42 -4.36 -3.26
CA ARG A 2 27.32 -3.74 -4.03
C ARG A 2 26.06 -4.59 -3.83
N ARG A 3 25.03 -4.07 -3.13
CA ARG A 3 23.70 -4.67 -3.15
C ARG A 3 23.17 -4.63 -4.59
N LYS A 4 22.98 -5.78 -5.24
CA LYS A 4 22.23 -5.87 -6.49
C LYS A 4 20.82 -5.31 -6.25
N LYS A 5 20.35 -4.40 -7.11
CA LYS A 5 18.97 -3.88 -7.08
C LYS A 5 18.05 -4.96 -7.68
N ASP A 6 17.58 -5.88 -6.84
CA ASP A 6 16.69 -7.00 -7.22
C ASP A 6 15.20 -6.60 -7.35
N SER A 7 14.88 -5.33 -7.18
CA SER A 7 13.52 -4.80 -7.28
C SER A 7 13.46 -3.58 -8.19
N SER A 8 12.34 -3.45 -8.91
CA SER A 8 11.98 -2.25 -9.67
C SER A 8 10.79 -1.55 -9.02
N LEU A 9 10.71 -0.24 -9.19
CA LEU A 9 9.64 0.59 -8.64
C LEU A 9 8.82 1.18 -9.79
N ARG A 10 7.49 1.17 -9.64
CA ARG A 10 6.57 1.85 -10.55
C ARG A 10 5.63 2.75 -9.76
N ILE A 11 5.67 4.04 -10.04
CA ILE A 11 4.70 5.01 -9.53
C ILE A 11 3.49 5.00 -10.46
N MET A 12 2.29 4.97 -9.89
CA MET A 12 1.03 4.99 -10.61
C MET A 12 -0.06 5.70 -9.81
N LYS A 13 -1.14 6.08 -10.49
CA LYS A 13 -2.36 6.60 -9.87
C LYS A 13 -3.48 5.57 -10.03
N LYS A 14 -4.19 5.25 -8.95
CA LYS A 14 -5.36 4.37 -8.93
C LYS A 14 -6.56 5.10 -8.37
N LYS A 15 -7.76 4.71 -8.80
CA LYS A 15 -8.99 5.35 -8.30
C LYS A 15 -9.49 4.64 -7.05
N TYR A 16 -9.38 3.32 -7.01
CA TYR A 16 -9.86 2.50 -5.91
C TYR A 16 -8.73 1.67 -5.29
N LEU A 17 -8.82 1.41 -3.99
CA LEU A 17 -7.84 0.57 -3.27
C LEU A 17 -7.78 -0.85 -3.84
N SER A 18 -8.91 -1.38 -4.29
CA SER A 18 -9.03 -2.70 -4.91
C SER A 18 -8.26 -2.85 -6.23
N GLU A 19 -7.85 -1.75 -6.87
CA GLU A 19 -7.04 -1.75 -8.10
C GLU A 19 -5.53 -1.72 -7.82
N VAL A 20 -5.14 -1.60 -6.55
CA VAL A 20 -3.74 -1.45 -6.14
C VAL A 20 -3.07 -2.83 -6.09
N PRO A 21 -1.95 -3.02 -6.82
CA PRO A 21 -1.21 -4.28 -6.72
C PRO A 21 -0.60 -4.45 -5.32
N VAL A 22 -0.57 -5.68 -4.82
CA VAL A 22 0.12 -6.01 -3.57
C VAL A 22 1.61 -5.67 -3.63
N LEU A 23 2.24 -5.52 -2.47
CA LEU A 23 3.61 -4.99 -2.33
C LEU A 23 3.74 -3.56 -2.84
N SER A 24 2.79 -2.71 -2.45
CA SER A 24 2.78 -1.29 -2.78
C SER A 24 2.87 -0.42 -1.53
N ILE A 25 3.55 0.71 -1.64
CA ILE A 25 3.36 1.84 -0.72
C ILE A 25 2.25 2.71 -1.29
N ILE A 26 1.22 2.99 -0.50
CA ILE A 26 0.07 3.78 -0.89
C ILE A 26 0.00 5.06 -0.08
N GLY A 27 -0.40 6.15 -0.75
CA GLY A 27 -0.65 7.43 -0.10
C GLY A 27 -2.07 7.47 0.45
N VAL A 28 -2.21 7.82 1.72
CA VAL A 28 -3.48 7.98 2.41
C VAL A 28 -3.52 9.33 3.13
N LYS A 29 -4.71 9.77 3.53
CA LYS A 29 -4.86 10.77 4.59
C LYS A 29 -5.50 10.11 5.79
N THR A 30 -5.01 10.47 6.97
CA THR A 30 -5.76 10.30 8.21
C THR A 30 -6.65 11.52 8.42
N LYS A 31 -7.43 11.55 9.50
CA LYS A 31 -8.21 12.74 9.88
C LYS A 31 -7.35 14.00 10.13
N ALA A 32 -6.04 13.85 10.34
CA ALA A 32 -5.16 14.94 10.76
C ALA A 32 -4.05 15.27 9.75
N TYR A 33 -3.55 14.30 8.96
CA TYR A 33 -2.38 14.49 8.09
C TYR A 33 -2.31 13.49 6.94
N GLY A 34 -1.50 13.80 5.94
CA GLY A 34 -1.13 12.84 4.87
C GLY A 34 -0.13 11.81 5.37
N HIS A 35 -0.30 10.55 4.99
CA HIS A 35 0.49 9.42 5.46
C HIS A 35 0.77 8.41 4.33
N PHE A 36 1.74 7.51 4.54
CA PHE A 36 2.03 6.42 3.63
C PHE A 36 2.00 5.08 4.38
N VAL A 37 1.28 4.12 3.83
CA VAL A 37 1.16 2.77 4.39
C VAL A 37 1.48 1.72 3.32
N ALA A 38 1.90 0.53 3.73
CA ALA A 38 2.24 -0.55 2.82
C ALA A 38 1.06 -1.52 2.63
N LEU A 39 0.57 -1.70 1.42
CA LEU A 39 -0.30 -2.83 1.07
C LEU A 39 0.57 -4.07 0.79
N THR A 40 0.58 -5.01 1.72
CA THR A 40 1.52 -6.16 1.69
C THR A 40 0.88 -7.43 1.15
N LYS A 41 -0.42 -7.62 1.39
CA LYS A 41 -1.22 -8.76 0.90
C LYS A 41 -2.67 -8.33 0.70
N GLN A 42 -3.37 -9.05 -0.17
CA GLN A 42 -4.81 -8.94 -0.35
C GLN A 42 -5.39 -10.35 -0.53
N ALA A 43 -6.43 -10.67 0.23
CA ALA A 43 -7.17 -11.92 0.12
C ALA A 43 -8.65 -11.59 0.02
N GLY A 44 -9.20 -11.60 -1.21
CA GLY A 44 -10.54 -11.12 -1.46
C GLY A 44 -10.71 -9.65 -1.06
N LYS A 45 -11.58 -9.40 -0.07
CA LYS A 45 -11.91 -8.06 0.45
C LYS A 45 -11.10 -7.65 1.70
N ILE A 46 -10.11 -8.45 2.10
CA ILE A 46 -9.26 -8.17 3.25
C ILE A 46 -7.88 -7.72 2.77
N TYR A 47 -7.45 -6.56 3.25
CA TYR A 47 -6.18 -5.91 2.96
C TYR A 47 -5.25 -6.01 4.17
N CYS A 48 -4.01 -6.45 3.93
CA CYS A 48 -2.96 -6.45 4.95
C CYS A 48 -2.12 -5.17 4.81
N ILE A 49 -2.36 -4.23 5.71
CA ILE A 49 -1.71 -2.92 5.72
C ILE A 49 -0.57 -2.92 6.74
N GLY A 50 0.62 -2.53 6.31
CA GLY A 50 1.73 -2.16 7.19
C GLY A 50 1.71 -0.66 7.41
N ASP A 51 1.25 -0.22 8.56
CA ASP A 51 1.28 1.18 8.97
C ASP A 51 2.50 1.41 9.87
N PRO A 52 3.39 2.37 9.55
CA PRO A 52 4.50 2.75 10.42
C PRO A 52 4.12 3.08 11.88
N LEU A 53 2.89 3.53 12.14
CA LEU A 53 2.43 3.93 13.47
C LEU A 53 1.73 2.82 14.24
N ASN A 54 0.98 1.96 13.55
CA ASN A 54 0.13 0.93 14.17
C ASN A 54 0.62 -0.50 13.91
N GLY A 55 1.69 -0.67 13.13
CA GLY A 55 2.21 -1.98 12.74
C GLY A 55 1.34 -2.66 11.69
N ARG A 56 1.10 -3.97 11.86
CA ARG A 56 0.36 -4.77 10.88
C ARG A 56 -1.14 -4.75 11.21
N LEU A 57 -1.94 -4.30 10.23
CA LEU A 57 -3.40 -4.27 10.29
C LEU A 57 -3.99 -5.20 9.23
N LEU A 58 -5.06 -5.91 9.58
CA LEU A 58 -5.90 -6.66 8.65
C LEU A 58 -7.24 -5.96 8.59
N LEU A 59 -7.57 -5.36 7.45
CA LEU A 59 -8.72 -4.48 7.32
C LEU A 59 -9.57 -4.93 6.14
N THR A 60 -10.87 -4.91 6.34
CA THR A 60 -11.85 -4.82 5.25
C THR A 60 -11.77 -3.46 4.57
N GLU A 61 -12.44 -3.30 3.43
CA GLU A 61 -12.52 -2.00 2.75
C GLU A 61 -13.20 -0.94 3.62
N SER A 62 -14.26 -1.30 4.37
CA SER A 62 -14.94 -0.37 5.28
C SER A 62 -14.03 0.06 6.44
N GLU A 63 -13.35 -0.88 7.10
CA GLU A 63 -12.43 -0.54 8.20
C GLU A 63 -11.24 0.29 7.70
N PHE A 64 -10.78 0.04 6.47
CA PHE A 64 -9.77 0.91 5.85
C PHE A 64 -10.31 2.33 5.68
N SER A 65 -11.53 2.50 5.15
CA SER A 65 -12.15 3.81 4.95
C SER A 65 -12.43 4.56 6.26
N ASP A 66 -12.67 3.86 7.36
CA ASP A 66 -12.86 4.47 8.68
C ASP A 66 -11.57 5.11 9.22
N LEU A 67 -10.42 4.54 8.87
CA LEU A 67 -9.09 4.97 9.33
C LEU A 67 -8.41 5.91 8.32
N TYR A 68 -8.64 5.70 7.03
CA TYR A 68 -7.85 6.26 5.95
C TYR A 68 -8.70 6.69 4.74
N GLU A 69 -8.39 7.87 4.20
CA GLU A 69 -8.79 8.28 2.85
C GLU A 69 -7.69 7.91 1.86
N PHE A 70 -7.96 7.01 0.91
CA PHE A 70 -7.00 6.69 -0.13
C PHE A 70 -6.85 7.85 -1.12
N THR A 71 -5.61 8.32 -1.33
CA THR A 71 -5.33 9.48 -2.21
C THR A 71 -5.17 9.12 -3.68
N GLY A 72 -5.11 7.82 -3.99
CA GLY A 72 -4.83 7.31 -5.33
C GLY A 72 -3.34 7.19 -5.64
N PHE A 73 -2.43 7.69 -4.81
CA PHE A 73 -0.99 7.50 -4.99
C PHE A 73 -0.58 6.05 -4.70
N VAL A 74 0.16 5.45 -5.63
CA VAL A 74 0.68 4.08 -5.50
C VAL A 74 2.13 4.03 -5.97
N MET A 75 3.00 3.50 -5.14
CA MET A 75 4.35 3.08 -5.51
C MET A 75 4.46 1.56 -5.37
N HIS A 76 4.38 0.87 -6.50
CA HIS A 76 4.41 -0.59 -6.56
C HIS A 76 5.86 -1.10 -6.64
N VAL A 77 6.20 -2.02 -5.76
CA VAL A 77 7.47 -2.74 -5.74
C VAL A 77 7.34 -4.05 -6.51
N LYS A 78 7.93 -4.11 -7.70
CA LYS A 78 8.02 -5.35 -8.46
C LYS A 78 9.34 -6.05 -8.16
N LYS A 79 9.28 -7.34 -7.82
CA LYS A 79 10.46 -8.21 -7.92
C LYS A 79 10.89 -8.24 -9.39
N ARG A 80 12.18 -8.10 -9.66
CA ARG A 80 12.70 -8.27 -11.01
C ARG A 80 12.65 -9.78 -11.31
N GLU A 81 11.87 -10.17 -12.31
CA GLU A 81 11.95 -11.54 -12.85
C GLU A 81 13.35 -11.69 -13.46
N ILE A 82 14.10 -12.68 -12.98
CA ILE A 82 15.45 -13.03 -13.43
C ILE A 82 15.29 -14.07 -14.53
#